data_AF-A0A0P1AYQ1-F1
#
_entry.id   AF-A0A0P1AYQ1-F1
#
_cell.length_a   1.000
_cell.length_b   1.000
_cell.length_c   1.000
_cell.angle_alpha   90.00
_cell.angle_beta   90.00
_cell.angle_gamma   90.00
#
_symmetry.space_group_name_H-M   'P 1'
#
loop_
_entity.id
_entity.type
_entity.pdbx_description
1 polymer ?
#
loop_
_entity_poly.entity_id
_entity_poly.type
_entity_poly.pdbx_seq_one_letter_code
_entity_poly.pdbx_strand_id
1 'polypeptide(L)'
;MPIYMESSNATPIGFGLQLSNATNATSTTNAYFGITTTNDLVLMTAETRRLTITSTGSVGIGIGSPNAPLQVAGSNTSITVKPISTISYSYDVASNAWANRSGWPFTLTNVPASFGGNIYIQA
;
A
#
# COMPACT_ATOMS: atom_id res chain seq x y z
N MET A 1 28.64 -16.07 7.67
CA MET A 1 29.14 -15.78 6.30
C MET A 1 27.93 -15.59 5.41
N PRO A 2 27.64 -14.36 4.94
CA PRO A 2 26.56 -14.13 3.99
C PRO A 2 26.90 -14.79 2.64
N ILE A 3 25.90 -15.36 1.99
CA ILE A 3 25.96 -15.75 0.59
C ILE A 3 25.56 -14.50 -0.22
N TYR A 4 26.46 -14.05 -1.10
CA TYR A 4 26.19 -12.98 -2.06
C TYR A 4 25.88 -13.61 -3.42
N MET A 5 24.72 -13.29 -3.99
CA MET A 5 24.31 -13.72 -5.33
C MET A 5 23.95 -12.45 -6.11
N GLU A 6 24.85 -12.00 -6.97
CA GLU A 6 24.70 -10.73 -7.70
C GLU A 6 24.72 -10.96 -9.22
N SER A 7 23.85 -10.25 -9.94
CA SER A 7 23.87 -10.20 -11.41
C SER A 7 24.94 -9.26 -11.90
N SER A 8 25.79 -9.72 -12.82
CA SER A 8 26.69 -8.87 -13.59
C SER A 8 26.16 -8.62 -15.02
N ASN A 9 25.23 -7.67 -15.14
CA ASN A 9 25.01 -6.81 -16.32
C ASN A 9 24.38 -7.36 -17.65
N ALA A 10 23.75 -6.40 -18.35
CA ALA A 10 23.16 -6.28 -19.70
C ALA A 10 21.94 -7.14 -20.07
N THR A 11 21.85 -8.39 -19.64
CA THR A 11 20.64 -9.20 -19.82
C THR A 11 20.43 -10.01 -18.55
N PRO A 12 19.44 -9.69 -17.70
CA PRO A 12 19.23 -10.40 -16.45
C PRO A 12 19.06 -11.91 -16.71
N ILE A 13 20.07 -12.71 -16.39
CA ILE A 13 19.89 -14.15 -16.20
C ILE A 13 19.28 -14.31 -14.81
N GLY A 14 18.12 -14.97 -14.74
CA GLY A 14 17.35 -15.10 -13.51
C GLY A 14 18.16 -15.78 -12.40
N PHE A 15 18.39 -15.08 -11.30
CA PHE A 15 18.89 -15.67 -10.06
C PHE A 15 17.72 -16.39 -9.40
N GLY A 16 17.72 -17.72 -9.45
CA GLY A 16 16.67 -18.55 -8.85
C GLY A 16 17.17 -19.22 -7.57
N LEU A 17 16.52 -18.95 -6.45
CA LEU A 17 16.52 -19.88 -5.31
C LEU A 17 15.42 -20.90 -5.57
N GLN A 18 15.78 -22.08 -6.10
CA GLN A 18 14.81 -23.14 -6.36
C GLN A 18 14.46 -23.86 -5.06
N LEU A 19 13.29 -23.55 -4.50
CA LEU A 19 12.69 -24.28 -3.39
C LEU A 19 11.70 -25.30 -3.97
N SER A 20 12.11 -26.57 -4.05
CA SER A 20 11.24 -27.67 -4.47
C SER A 20 10.50 -28.25 -3.27
N ASN A 21 9.17 -28.27 -3.29
CA ASN A 21 8.33 -28.98 -2.33
C ASN A 21 8.11 -30.47 -2.73
N ALA A 22 8.99 -31.02 -3.59
CA ALA A 22 9.00 -32.39 -4.16
C ALA A 22 7.97 -32.71 -5.28
N THR A 23 8.34 -33.67 -6.14
CA THR A 23 7.51 -34.23 -7.22
C THR A 23 6.26 -34.89 -6.65
N ASN A 24 5.08 -34.36 -6.95
CA ASN A 24 3.78 -34.89 -6.54
C ASN A 24 3.46 -34.82 -5.02
N ALA A 25 3.92 -33.79 -4.29
CA ALA A 25 3.56 -33.66 -2.88
C ALA A 25 2.11 -33.16 -2.70
N THR A 26 1.26 -34.04 -2.17
CA THR A 26 -0.04 -33.72 -1.60
C THR A 26 0.14 -33.13 -0.19
N SER A 27 -0.30 -31.88 0.01
CA SER A 27 -0.61 -31.22 1.31
C SER A 27 0.36 -30.12 1.86
N THR A 28 -0.20 -28.89 1.90
CA THR A 28 -0.19 -27.88 3.00
C THR A 28 1.03 -27.05 3.43
N THR A 29 2.19 -27.04 2.77
CA THR A 29 3.32 -26.18 3.26
C THR A 29 3.65 -25.00 2.34
N ASN A 30 3.67 -23.78 2.89
CA ASN A 30 4.06 -22.56 2.18
C ASN A 30 5.58 -22.37 2.21
N ALA A 31 6.17 -21.93 1.09
CA ALA A 31 7.52 -21.38 1.09
C ALA A 31 7.48 -19.94 1.65
N TYR A 32 8.34 -19.63 2.62
CA TYR A 32 8.41 -18.30 3.24
C TYR A 32 9.70 -17.58 2.83
N PHE A 33 9.57 -16.27 2.59
CA PHE A 33 10.69 -15.35 2.50
C PHE A 33 10.46 -14.23 3.51
N GLY A 34 11.38 -14.06 4.46
CA GLY A 34 11.20 -13.06 5.50
C GLY A 34 12.22 -13.16 6.62
N ILE A 35 11.89 -12.51 7.73
CA ILE A 35 12.68 -12.46 8.96
C ILE A 35 11.89 -13.11 10.10
N THR A 36 12.59 -13.83 10.98
CA THR A 36 12.00 -14.49 12.15
C THR A 36 12.27 -13.76 13.47
N THR A 37 12.94 -12.60 13.38
CA THR A 37 13.32 -11.76 14.52
C THR A 37 12.51 -10.46 14.50
N THR A 38 12.60 -9.67 15.57
CA THR A 38 11.91 -8.37 15.72
C THR A 38 12.54 -7.23 14.91
N ASN A 39 13.26 -7.56 13.83
CA ASN A 39 13.78 -6.56 12.90
C ASN A 39 12.72 -6.23 11.84
N ASP A 40 13.06 -5.40 10.86
CA ASP A 40 12.19 -5.10 9.73
C ASP A 40 12.63 -5.89 8.49
N LEU A 41 11.67 -6.36 7.68
CA LEU A 41 11.96 -6.91 6.37
C LEU A 41 12.06 -5.76 5.37
N VAL A 42 13.19 -5.66 4.66
CA VAL A 42 13.46 -4.50 3.78
C VAL A 42 13.87 -4.98 2.39
N LEU A 43 13.25 -4.40 1.36
CA LEU A 43 13.72 -4.46 -0.02
C LEU A 43 14.37 -3.12 -0.38
N MET A 44 15.59 -3.17 -0.90
CA MET A 44 16.42 -1.98 -1.11
C MET A 44 16.96 -1.91 -2.54
N THR A 45 17.13 -0.69 -3.05
CA THR A 45 17.95 -0.41 -4.23
C THR A 45 18.74 0.86 -3.98
N ALA A 46 20.01 0.89 -4.39
CA ALA A 46 20.92 2.02 -4.14
C ALA A 46 20.91 2.47 -2.66
N GLU A 47 21.09 1.51 -1.75
CA GLU A 47 21.12 1.73 -0.29
C GLU A 47 19.84 2.40 0.29
N THR A 48 18.76 2.47 -0.49
CA THR A 48 17.51 3.11 -0.11
C THR A 48 16.41 2.07 0.09
N ARG A 49 15.68 2.17 1.21
CA ARG A 49 14.50 1.32 1.48
C ARG A 49 13.39 1.65 0.48
N ARG A 50 13.02 0.68 -0.35
CA ARG A 50 11.93 0.80 -1.33
C ARG A 50 10.64 0.20 -0.81
N LEU A 51 10.74 -0.92 -0.09
CA LEU A 51 9.65 -1.53 0.65
C LEU A 51 10.15 -1.94 2.03
N THR A 52 9.38 -1.61 3.06
CA THR A 52 9.64 -1.97 4.45
C THR A 52 8.41 -2.68 5.01
N ILE A 53 8.60 -3.80 5.70
CA ILE A 53 7.58 -4.38 6.60
C ILE A 53 8.18 -4.31 7.99
N THR A 54 7.58 -3.51 8.87
CA THR A 54 8.08 -3.37 10.24
C THR A 54 7.88 -4.67 11.01
N SER A 55 8.62 -4.85 12.10
CA SER A 55 8.41 -5.95 13.05
C SER A 55 6.98 -6.01 13.62
N THR A 56 6.25 -4.88 13.60
CA THR A 56 4.84 -4.77 14.00
C THR A 56 3.85 -5.03 12.85
N GLY A 57 4.33 -5.31 11.64
CA GLY A 57 3.51 -5.65 10.47
C GLY A 57 3.04 -4.47 9.63
N SER A 58 3.53 -3.24 9.86
CA SER A 58 3.18 -2.08 9.05
C SER A 58 4.01 -2.06 7.75
N VAL A 59 3.36 -1.80 6.62
CA VAL A 59 3.98 -1.82 5.29
C VAL A 59 4.26 -0.39 4.82
N GLY A 60 5.52 -0.09 4.56
CA GLY A 60 6.00 1.16 3.97
C GLY A 60 6.46 0.96 2.53
N ILE A 61 6.01 1.81 1.60
CA ILE A 61 6.56 1.90 0.23
C ILE A 61 7.22 3.27 0.08
N GLY A 62 8.53 3.29 -0.20
CA GLY A 62 9.33 4.53 -0.24
C GLY A 62 9.56 5.19 1.12
N ILE A 63 9.20 4.54 2.22
CA ILE A 63 9.38 5.03 3.59
C ILE A 63 9.95 3.94 4.51
N GLY A 64 10.87 4.33 5.39
CA GLY A 64 11.56 3.40 6.30
C GLY A 64 10.84 3.15 7.62
N SER A 65 9.97 4.07 8.05
CA SER A 65 9.26 3.98 9.33
C SER A 65 7.80 4.35 9.12
N PRO A 66 6.97 3.41 8.60
CA PRO A 66 5.56 3.67 8.39
C PRO A 66 4.86 3.90 9.74
N ASN A 67 4.01 4.93 9.83
CA ASN A 67 3.19 5.24 11.01
C ASN A 67 1.71 4.85 10.87
N ALA A 68 1.39 4.17 9.76
CA ALA A 68 0.09 3.58 9.47
C ALA A 68 0.28 2.15 8.95
N PRO A 69 -0.76 1.28 9.01
CA PRO A 69 -0.65 -0.12 8.56
C PRO A 69 -0.16 -0.28 7.11
N LEU A 70 -0.51 0.68 6.24
CA LEU A 70 0.06 0.84 4.90
C LEU A 70 0.35 2.32 4.68
N GLN A 71 1.60 2.67 4.39
CA GLN A 71 2.02 4.04 4.06
C GLN A 71 2.88 4.05 2.81
N VAL A 72 2.51 4.89 1.84
CA VAL A 72 3.27 5.10 0.61
C VAL A 72 3.78 6.54 0.60
N ALA A 73 5.10 6.71 0.47
CA ALA A 73 5.73 8.02 0.36
C ALA A 73 6.18 8.30 -1.07
N GLY A 74 5.90 9.51 -1.56
CA GLY A 74 6.32 9.99 -2.88
C GLY A 74 5.48 11.18 -3.34
N SER A 75 6.02 11.97 -4.27
CA SER A 75 5.23 12.96 -5.01
C SER A 75 4.37 12.24 -6.07
N ASN A 76 3.08 12.54 -6.13
CA ASN A 76 2.13 11.96 -7.10
C ASN A 76 1.80 10.48 -6.89
N THR A 77 1.61 10.04 -5.63
CA THR A 77 1.18 8.68 -5.31
C THR A 77 -0.30 8.48 -5.63
N SER A 78 -0.61 8.10 -6.87
CA SER A 78 -1.94 7.58 -7.22
C SER A 78 -2.05 6.11 -6.81
N ILE A 79 -2.69 5.84 -5.67
CA ILE A 79 -3.00 4.47 -5.24
C ILE A 79 -4.36 4.08 -5.82
N THR A 80 -4.36 3.23 -6.84
CA THR A 80 -5.62 2.66 -7.36
C THR A 80 -5.97 1.41 -6.58
N VAL A 81 -6.86 1.54 -5.59
CA VAL A 81 -7.50 0.38 -4.95
C VAL A 81 -8.63 -0.07 -5.85
N LYS A 82 -8.45 -1.19 -6.57
CA LYS A 82 -9.57 -1.86 -7.24
C LYS A 82 -10.28 -2.71 -6.20
N PRO A 83 -11.58 -2.53 -5.97
CA PRO A 83 -12.25 -3.33 -4.96
C PRO A 83 -12.55 -4.72 -5.52
N ILE A 84 -12.54 -5.73 -4.64
CA ILE A 84 -12.88 -7.12 -4.98
C ILE A 84 -14.40 -7.30 -5.20
N SER A 85 -15.20 -6.30 -4.86
CA SER A 85 -16.63 -6.16 -5.15
C SER A 85 -16.95 -4.68 -5.43
N THR A 86 -18.06 -4.35 -6.09
CA THR A 86 -18.38 -3.05 -6.72
C THR A 86 -18.29 -1.78 -5.84
N ILE A 87 -17.87 -1.85 -4.59
CA ILE A 87 -17.82 -0.71 -3.67
C ILE A 87 -16.36 -0.37 -3.32
N SER A 88 -15.80 0.63 -4.02
CA SER A 88 -14.55 1.30 -3.65
C SER A 88 -14.85 2.71 -3.14
N TYR A 89 -14.45 2.99 -1.91
CA TYR A 89 -14.37 4.36 -1.39
C TYR A 89 -12.90 4.73 -1.24
N SER A 90 -12.39 5.60 -2.11
CA SER A 90 -11.12 6.30 -1.86
C SER A 90 -11.44 7.68 -1.33
N TYR A 91 -10.93 8.03 -0.15
CA TYR A 91 -11.03 9.35 0.45
C TYR A 91 -9.66 10.02 0.36
N ASP A 92 -9.57 11.11 -0.40
CA ASP A 92 -8.35 11.92 -0.48
C ASP A 92 -8.44 13.03 0.58
N VAL A 93 -7.79 12.81 1.73
CA VAL A 93 -7.75 13.75 2.88
C VAL A 93 -6.87 14.96 2.64
N ALA A 94 -6.02 14.97 1.62
CA ALA A 94 -4.98 15.99 1.48
C ALA A 94 -5.51 17.33 0.94
N SER A 95 -6.65 17.32 0.24
CA SER A 95 -7.20 18.55 -0.36
C SER A 95 -8.25 19.25 0.50
N ASN A 96 -8.76 18.61 1.57
CA ASN A 96 -9.92 19.05 2.35
C ASN A 96 -11.06 19.64 1.48
N ALA A 97 -11.14 19.17 0.24
CA ALA A 97 -12.15 19.54 -0.72
C ALA A 97 -13.14 18.40 -0.73
N TRP A 98 -14.41 18.69 -0.43
CA TRP A 98 -15.49 17.76 -0.76
C TRP A 98 -15.60 17.68 -2.28
N ALA A 99 -14.72 16.90 -2.91
CA ALA A 99 -14.84 16.61 -4.33
C ALA A 99 -16.14 15.83 -4.50
N ASN A 100 -17.13 16.49 -5.10
CA ASN A 100 -18.44 15.93 -5.42
C ASN A 100 -18.25 14.67 -6.28
N ARG A 101 -18.25 13.50 -5.64
CA ARG A 101 -18.25 12.20 -6.32
C ARG A 101 -19.70 11.85 -6.62
N SER A 102 -20.27 12.54 -7.59
CA SER A 102 -21.63 12.30 -8.09
C SER A 102 -21.88 10.82 -8.32
N GLY A 103 -22.76 10.23 -7.53
CA GLY A 103 -23.17 8.83 -7.67
C GLY A 103 -24.00 8.31 -6.50
N TRP A 104 -25.33 8.47 -6.59
CA TRP A 104 -26.40 7.75 -5.86
C TRP A 104 -26.79 8.19 -4.43
N PRO A 105 -28.07 8.00 -4.02
CA PRO A 105 -29.28 8.67 -4.53
C PRO A 105 -29.45 10.13 -4.02
N PHE A 106 -28.45 10.72 -3.35
CA PHE A 106 -28.47 12.14 -2.97
C PHE A 106 -27.23 12.84 -3.50
N THR A 107 -27.41 13.79 -4.41
CA THR A 107 -26.34 14.67 -4.91
C THR A 107 -26.70 16.10 -4.55
N LEU A 108 -25.81 16.78 -3.81
CA LEU A 108 -25.92 18.20 -3.51
C LEU A 108 -25.12 18.97 -4.55
N THR A 109 -25.75 19.27 -5.67
CA THR A 109 -25.08 19.86 -6.86
C THR A 109 -24.82 21.35 -6.69
N ASN A 110 -25.58 22.03 -5.83
CA ASN A 110 -25.42 23.45 -5.53
C ASN A 110 -25.77 23.66 -4.06
N VAL A 111 -24.77 23.89 -3.19
CA VAL A 111 -25.02 24.56 -1.91
C VAL A 111 -24.88 26.06 -2.20
N PRO A 112 -25.96 26.83 -2.38
CA PRO A 112 -25.83 28.24 -2.72
C PRO A 112 -25.23 29.06 -1.58
N ALA A 113 -25.21 28.50 -0.36
CA ALA A 113 -24.63 29.14 0.81
C ALA A 113 -24.09 28.08 1.79
N SER A 114 -22.79 28.10 2.02
CA SER A 114 -22.23 27.55 3.26
C SER A 114 -22.64 28.48 4.40
N PHE A 115 -23.54 28.04 5.28
CA PHE A 115 -23.90 28.82 6.47
C PHE A 115 -22.80 28.63 7.51
N GLY A 116 -22.02 29.69 7.78
CA GLY A 116 -21.01 29.72 8.84
C GLY A 116 -21.59 29.78 10.27
N GLY A 117 -22.87 29.45 10.45
CA GLY A 117 -23.58 29.53 11.72
C GLY A 117 -24.89 28.73 11.72
N ASN A 118 -25.56 28.65 12.88
CA ASN A 118 -26.78 27.87 13.07
C ASN A 118 -27.95 28.44 12.26
N ILE A 119 -28.78 27.56 11.69
CA ILE A 119 -30.00 27.92 10.96
C ILE A 119 -31.18 27.78 11.92
N TYR A 120 -31.95 28.86 12.07
CA TYR A 120 -33.19 28.85 12.86
C TYR A 120 -34.40 28.88 11.93
N ILE A 121 -35.43 28.09 12.23
CA ILE A 121 -36.71 28.11 11.52
C ILE A 121 -37.60 29.11 12.25
N GLN A 122 -38.02 30.19 11.58
CA GLN A 122 -39.10 31.03 12.08
C GLN A 122 -40.44 30.41 11.70
N ALA A 123 -41.37 30.43 12.66
CA ALA A 123 -42.75 29.99 12.48
C ALA A 123 -43.47 30.88 11.46
#